data_AF-A0A516TP16-F1
#
_entry.id   AF-A0A516TP16-F1
#
_cell.length_a   1.000
_cell.length_b   1.000
_cell.length_c   1.000
_cell.angle_alpha   90.00
_cell.angle_beta   90.00
_cell.angle_gamma   90.00
#
_symmetry.space_group_name_H-M   'P 1'
#
loop_
_entity.id
_entity.type
_entity.pdbx_description
1 polymer ?
#
loop_
_entity_poly.entity_id
_entity_poly.type
_entity_poly.pdbx_seq_one_letter_code
_entity_poly.pdbx_strand_id
1 'polypeptide(L)'
;MGPAGTGKTFLAVAAALAAFRDEEIKKIILTRPAVEAGEELGFLPGELEEKIFPYLRPLYDALEEMLDPDELRKMLEKGIIELAPLAFMRGRTLSGSFIILDEAQNTTAEQMLMFLTRLGQRSRCVITGDPTQVDLPKHRSSGLFEAISALKSVSGICFCEFDEKDVVRHKLVRDIVEAYRIHRSNCKETK
;
A
#
# COMPACT_ATOMS: atom_id res chain seq x y z
N MET A 1 -6.27 -7.43 -2.96
CA MET A 1 -5.02 -8.07 -3.44
C MET A 1 -5.12 -8.27 -4.94
N GLY A 2 -4.03 -8.14 -5.68
CA GLY A 2 -4.05 -8.37 -7.14
C GLY A 2 -3.02 -7.54 -7.91
N PRO A 3 -2.97 -7.66 -9.24
CA PRO A 3 -1.91 -7.09 -10.07
C PRO A 3 -1.78 -5.56 -9.97
N ALA A 4 -0.61 -5.00 -10.24
CA ALA A 4 -0.44 -3.54 -10.36
C ALA A 4 -1.40 -2.94 -11.40
N GLY A 5 -1.97 -1.76 -11.12
CA GLY A 5 -2.91 -1.08 -12.01
C GLY A 5 -4.38 -1.51 -11.91
N THR A 6 -4.74 -2.38 -10.97
CA THR A 6 -6.15 -2.70 -10.64
C THR A 6 -6.82 -1.68 -9.70
N GLY A 7 -6.15 -0.56 -9.42
CA GLY A 7 -6.71 0.52 -8.60
C GLY A 7 -6.83 0.24 -7.10
N LYS A 8 -6.28 -0.86 -6.57
CA LYS A 8 -6.37 -1.25 -5.14
C LYS A 8 -6.10 -0.10 -4.17
N THR A 9 -4.93 0.52 -4.30
CA THR A 9 -4.48 1.61 -3.41
C THR A 9 -5.31 2.86 -3.62
N PHE A 10 -5.61 3.20 -4.88
CA PHE A 10 -6.47 4.33 -5.24
C PHE A 10 -7.88 4.20 -4.63
N LEU A 11 -8.52 3.04 -4.79
CA LEU A 11 -9.84 2.76 -4.21
C LEU A 11 -9.79 2.77 -2.67
N ALA A 12 -8.70 2.30 -2.06
CA ALA A 12 -8.52 2.38 -0.61
C ALA A 12 -8.48 3.83 -0.13
N VAL A 13 -7.69 4.68 -0.79
CA VAL A 13 -7.58 6.12 -0.47
C VAL A 13 -8.92 6.81 -0.65
N ALA A 14 -9.63 6.54 -1.75
CA ALA A 14 -10.98 7.08 -1.99
C ALA A 14 -11.96 6.68 -0.87
N ALA A 15 -11.93 5.41 -0.43
CA ALA A 15 -12.76 4.94 0.68
C ALA A 15 -12.41 5.61 2.01
N ALA A 16 -11.13 5.87 2.27
CA ALA A 16 -10.69 6.58 3.47
C ALA A 16 -11.17 8.04 3.48
N LEU A 17 -11.07 8.74 2.35
CA LEU A 17 -11.56 10.11 2.21
C LEU A 17 -13.08 10.18 2.34
N ALA A 18 -13.81 9.21 1.79
CA ALA A 18 -15.26 9.12 1.96
C ALA A 18 -15.65 8.94 3.44
N ALA A 19 -15.03 7.99 4.14
CA ALA A 19 -15.28 7.76 5.56
C ALA A 19 -14.92 8.97 6.44
N PHE A 20 -13.91 9.76 6.04
CA PHE A 20 -13.58 11.02 6.70
C PHE A 20 -14.66 12.10 6.47
N ARG A 21 -15.13 12.24 5.24
CA ARG A 21 -16.19 13.20 4.88
C ARG A 21 -17.52 12.87 5.56
N ASP A 22 -17.79 11.59 5.78
CA ASP A 22 -18.99 11.10 6.47
C ASP A 22 -18.84 11.13 8.01
N GLU A 23 -17.76 11.74 8.53
CA GLU A 23 -17.45 11.87 9.95
C GLU A 23 -17.34 10.53 10.72
N GLU A 24 -17.17 9.42 10.01
CA GLU A 24 -17.04 8.08 10.61
C GLU A 24 -15.66 7.90 11.29
N ILE A 25 -14.66 8.61 10.79
CA ILE A 25 -13.28 8.62 11.29
C ILE A 25 -12.76 10.04 11.46
N LYS A 26 -11.70 10.19 12.25
CA LYS A 26 -11.05 11.48 12.53
C LYS A 26 -9.73 11.66 11.81
N LYS A 27 -9.12 10.57 11.36
CA LYS A 27 -7.75 10.54 10.85
C LYS A 27 -7.57 9.46 9.78
N ILE A 28 -6.78 9.77 8.75
CA ILE A 28 -6.35 8.85 7.71
C ILE A 28 -4.84 8.62 7.90
N ILE A 29 -4.42 7.37 7.93
CA ILE A 29 -3.01 6.99 8.07
C ILE A 29 -2.64 6.13 6.87
N LEU A 30 -1.73 6.62 6.05
CA LEU A 30 -1.19 5.90 4.90
C LEU A 30 0.21 5.43 5.24
N THR A 31 0.43 4.13 5.13
CA THR A 31 1.72 3.53 5.48
C THR A 31 2.16 2.50 4.45
N ARG A 32 3.48 2.37 4.31
CA ARG A 32 4.13 1.43 3.39
C ARG A 32 5.34 0.84 4.08
N PRO A 33 5.66 -0.45 3.90
CA PRO A 33 6.93 -0.99 4.37
C PRO A 33 8.07 -0.36 3.58
N ALA A 34 9.11 0.04 4.28
CA ALA A 34 10.36 0.42 3.66
C ALA A 34 11.06 -0.87 3.22
N VAL A 35 11.05 -1.14 1.91
CA VAL A 35 11.81 -2.24 1.31
C VAL A 35 12.81 -1.67 0.35
N GLU A 36 14.05 -2.10 0.52
CA GLU A 36 15.19 -1.71 -0.30
C GLU A 36 15.04 -2.36 -1.68
N ALA A 37 14.25 -1.73 -2.54
CA ALA A 37 14.11 -2.11 -3.95
C ALA A 37 15.35 -1.63 -4.74
N GLY A 38 16.54 -2.10 -4.34
CA GLY A 38 17.81 -1.89 -5.06
C GLY A 38 18.69 -0.73 -4.58
N GLU A 39 18.20 0.16 -3.72
CA GLU A 39 19.00 1.20 -3.05
C GLU A 39 18.85 1.07 -1.53
N GLU A 40 19.97 0.95 -0.81
CA GLU A 40 20.00 0.96 0.65
C GLU A 40 19.56 2.35 1.15
N LEU A 41 18.59 2.42 2.07
CA LEU A 41 18.08 3.68 2.64
C LEU A 41 19.17 4.59 3.21
N GLY A 42 20.33 4.02 3.56
CA GLY A 42 21.51 4.74 4.02
C GLY A 42 22.13 5.69 2.98
N PHE A 43 21.95 5.46 1.67
CA PHE A 43 22.68 6.16 0.60
C PHE A 43 21.95 7.34 -0.04
N LEU A 44 20.65 7.53 0.22
CA LEU A 44 19.95 8.71 -0.28
C LEU A 44 20.47 9.96 0.48
N PRO A 45 20.90 11.04 -0.18
CA PRO A 45 21.26 12.29 0.49
C PRO A 45 20.01 12.98 1.07
N GLY A 46 20.15 13.72 2.17
CA GLY A 46 19.06 14.50 2.77
C GLY A 46 18.66 14.06 4.18
N GLU A 47 17.69 14.79 4.75
CA GLU A 47 17.07 14.46 6.05
C GLU A 47 16.27 13.15 5.95
N LEU A 48 16.05 12.47 7.08
CA LEU A 48 15.38 11.16 7.10
C LEU A 48 14.01 11.18 6.38
N GLU A 49 13.29 12.28 6.50
CA GLU A 49 12.01 12.52 5.83
C GLU A 49 12.15 12.57 4.31
N GLU A 50 13.17 13.25 3.79
CA GLU A 50 13.47 13.34 2.36
C GLU A 50 13.85 11.98 1.77
N LYS A 51 14.51 11.12 2.56
CA LYS A 51 14.85 9.74 2.14
C LYS A 51 13.65 8.82 2.09
N ILE A 52 12.66 9.03 2.97
CA ILE A 52 11.46 8.16 3.06
C ILE A 52 10.40 8.58 2.05
N PHE A 53 10.32 9.87 1.72
CA PHE A 53 9.29 10.42 0.87
C PHE A 53 9.15 9.72 -0.51
N PRO A 54 10.22 9.35 -1.22
CA PRO A 54 10.11 8.59 -2.48
C PRO A 54 9.29 7.30 -2.38
N TYR A 55 9.37 6.58 -1.25
CA TYR A 55 8.59 5.36 -1.02
C TYR A 55 7.11 5.65 -0.77
N LEU A 56 6.83 6.78 -0.13
CA LEU A 56 5.47 7.24 0.18
C LEU A 56 4.84 8.03 -0.98
N ARG A 57 5.64 8.41 -1.99
CA ARG A 57 5.20 9.25 -3.11
C ARG A 57 3.96 8.71 -3.82
N PRO A 58 3.81 7.40 -4.14
CA PRO A 58 2.59 6.92 -4.78
C PRO A 58 1.31 7.11 -3.95
N LEU A 59 1.43 7.08 -2.62
CA LEU A 59 0.30 7.36 -1.72
C LEU A 59 -0.04 8.84 -1.70
N TYR A 60 0.98 9.70 -1.76
CA TYR A 60 0.81 11.15 -1.87
C TYR A 60 0.19 11.54 -3.23
N ASP A 61 0.66 10.96 -4.34
CA ASP A 61 0.11 11.20 -5.68
C ASP A 61 -1.39 10.80 -5.74
N ALA A 62 -1.76 9.66 -5.13
CA ALA A 62 -3.16 9.24 -5.05
C ALA A 62 -4.05 10.22 -4.29
N LEU A 63 -3.50 10.97 -3.32
CA LEU A 63 -4.22 12.03 -2.63
C LEU A 63 -4.32 13.30 -3.50
N GLU A 64 -3.26 13.69 -4.20
CA GLU A 64 -3.26 14.84 -5.11
C GLU A 64 -4.26 14.67 -6.27
N GLU A 65 -4.53 13.45 -6.71
CA GLU A 65 -5.55 13.17 -7.71
C GLU A 65 -6.99 13.35 -7.19
N MET A 66 -7.21 13.33 -5.87
CA MET A 66 -8.54 13.32 -5.25
C MET A 66 -8.88 14.58 -4.45
N LEU A 67 -7.88 15.38 -4.07
CA LEU A 67 -8.03 16.54 -3.22
C LEU A 67 -7.44 17.79 -3.89
N ASP A 68 -8.06 18.94 -3.63
CA ASP A 68 -7.46 20.21 -4.01
C ASP A 68 -6.12 20.41 -3.29
N PRO A 69 -5.08 20.96 -3.95
CA PRO A 69 -3.74 21.09 -3.35
C PRO A 69 -3.71 21.83 -2.00
N ASP A 70 -4.54 22.86 -1.85
CA ASP A 70 -4.61 23.64 -0.61
C ASP A 70 -5.34 22.88 0.51
N GLU A 71 -6.34 22.05 0.15
CA GLU A 71 -7.01 21.18 1.09
C GLU A 71 -6.05 20.09 1.60
N LEU A 72 -5.36 19.41 0.68
CA LEU A 72 -4.39 18.37 1.01
C LEU A 72 -3.31 18.90 1.96
N ARG A 73 -2.69 20.05 1.65
CA ARG A 73 -1.71 20.70 2.53
C ARG A 73 -2.26 20.94 3.92
N LYS A 74 -3.45 21.53 4.01
CA LYS A 74 -4.11 21.82 5.29
C LYS A 74 -4.42 20.54 6.08
N MET A 75 -4.81 19.45 5.42
CA MET A 75 -5.09 18.18 6.08
C MET A 75 -3.81 17.52 6.61
N LEU A 76 -2.71 17.60 5.85
CA LEU A 76 -1.38 17.12 6.28
C LEU A 76 -0.85 17.93 7.46
N GLU A 77 -0.87 19.26 7.38
CA GLU A 77 -0.41 20.16 8.46
C GLU A 77 -1.19 19.95 9.76
N LYS A 78 -2.51 19.70 9.66
CA LYS A 78 -3.36 19.40 10.82
C LYS A 78 -3.20 17.96 11.33
N GLY A 79 -2.44 17.11 10.63
CA GLY A 79 -2.27 15.70 10.96
C GLY A 79 -3.55 14.86 10.79
N ILE A 80 -4.51 15.35 10.00
CA ILE A 80 -5.72 14.62 9.59
C ILE A 80 -5.31 13.50 8.64
N ILE A 81 -4.43 13.80 7.69
CA ILE A 81 -3.77 12.80 6.85
C ILE A 81 -2.34 12.66 7.37
N GLU A 82 -1.90 11.44 7.59
CA GLU A 82 -0.53 11.12 7.98
C GLU A 82 0.06 10.11 7.00
N LEU A 83 1.16 10.47 6.35
CA LEU A 83 1.98 9.52 5.57
C LEU A 83 3.21 9.17 6.40
N ALA A 84 3.37 7.89 6.73
CA ALA A 84 4.49 7.44 7.54
C ALA A 84 4.89 6.00 7.18
N PRO A 85 6.18 5.64 7.28
CA PRO A 85 6.61 4.28 7.02
C PRO A 85 6.09 3.32 8.10
N LEU A 86 6.00 2.03 7.77
CA LEU A 86 5.41 1.01 8.65
C LEU A 86 6.03 0.96 10.05
N ALA A 87 7.34 1.26 10.16
CA ALA A 87 8.05 1.28 11.43
C ALA A 87 7.46 2.27 12.45
N PHE A 88 6.83 3.36 11.98
CA PHE A 88 6.24 4.40 12.84
C PHE A 88 4.91 3.96 13.45
N MET A 89 4.36 2.81 13.05
CA MET A 89 3.17 2.23 13.65
C MET A 89 3.48 1.52 14.97
N ARG A 90 4.75 1.21 15.23
CA ARG A 90 5.17 0.47 16.44
C ARG A 90 4.82 1.24 17.71
N GLY A 91 4.23 0.53 18.67
CA GLY A 91 3.86 1.10 19.98
C GLY A 91 2.64 2.02 19.96
N ARG A 92 1.96 2.19 18.82
CA ARG A 92 0.74 3.00 18.72
C ARG A 92 -0.52 2.18 18.92
N THR A 93 -1.61 2.89 19.21
CA THR A 93 -2.98 2.40 19.09
C THR A 93 -3.73 3.36 18.17
N LEU A 94 -4.20 2.85 17.04
CA LEU A 94 -4.76 3.63 15.93
C LEU A 94 -6.29 3.64 16.04
N SER A 95 -6.82 4.40 17.00
CA SER A 95 -8.27 4.53 17.22
C SER A 95 -8.89 5.63 16.37
N GLY A 96 -10.15 5.48 15.98
CA GLY A 96 -10.90 6.50 15.23
C GLY A 96 -10.26 6.86 13.89
N SER A 97 -9.52 5.93 13.29
CA SER A 97 -8.67 6.18 12.11
C SER A 97 -9.03 5.23 10.98
N PHE A 98 -8.84 5.66 9.74
CA PHE A 98 -8.79 4.78 8.58
C PHE A 98 -7.34 4.58 8.18
N ILE A 99 -6.86 3.34 8.25
CA ILE A 99 -5.46 2.99 8.03
C ILE A 99 -5.33 2.23 6.72
N ILE A 100 -4.37 2.61 5.90
CA ILE A 100 -4.02 1.92 4.66
C ILE A 100 -2.58 1.46 4.76
N LEU A 101 -2.35 0.14 4.73
CA LEU A 101 -1.03 -0.45 4.54
C LEU A 101 -0.89 -0.87 3.08
N ASP A 102 -0.09 -0.12 2.33
CA ASP A 102 0.18 -0.40 0.93
C ASP A 102 1.42 -1.27 0.74
N GLU A 103 1.44 -2.01 -0.37
CA GLU A 103 2.52 -2.93 -0.74
C GLU A 103 2.83 -3.96 0.34
N ALA A 104 1.76 -4.48 0.94
CA ALA A 104 1.82 -5.38 2.08
C ALA A 104 2.54 -6.70 1.79
N GLN A 105 2.68 -7.10 0.53
CA GLN A 105 3.48 -8.27 0.16
C GLN A 105 4.95 -8.11 0.57
N ASN A 106 5.40 -6.87 0.77
CA ASN A 106 6.74 -6.49 1.19
C ASN A 106 6.89 -6.35 2.72
N THR A 107 5.92 -6.84 3.50
CA THR A 107 6.04 -6.98 4.95
C THR A 107 6.53 -8.36 5.36
N THR A 108 7.30 -8.44 6.44
CA THR A 108 7.53 -9.74 7.11
C THR A 108 6.31 -10.14 7.96
N ALA A 109 6.25 -11.41 8.35
CA ALA A 109 5.25 -11.92 9.29
C ALA A 109 5.18 -11.09 10.58
N GLU A 110 6.34 -10.77 11.17
CA GLU A 110 6.42 -10.01 12.41
C GLU A 110 5.93 -8.57 12.21
N GLN A 111 6.25 -7.96 11.08
CA GLN A 111 5.78 -6.61 10.75
C GLN A 111 4.27 -6.57 10.55
N MET A 112 3.71 -7.56 9.84
CA MET A 112 2.26 -7.67 9.63
C MET A 112 1.52 -7.86 10.95
N LEU A 113 1.98 -8.79 11.80
CA LEU A 113 1.38 -9.00 13.13
C LEU A 113 1.53 -7.78 14.03
N MET A 114 2.70 -7.13 14.02
CA MET A 114 2.93 -5.88 14.75
C MET A 114 1.92 -4.82 14.34
N PHE A 115 1.70 -4.65 13.03
CA PHE A 115 0.77 -3.67 12.47
C PHE A 115 -0.70 -3.98 12.80
N LEU A 116 -1.16 -5.21 12.55
CA LEU A 116 -2.54 -5.62 12.80
C LEU A 116 -2.94 -5.44 14.27
N THR A 117 -2.00 -5.65 15.20
CA THR A 117 -2.25 -5.45 16.63
C THR A 117 -2.26 -3.97 17.06
N ARG A 118 -2.06 -3.00 16.14
CA ARG A 118 -2.19 -1.57 16.44
C ARG A 118 -3.61 -1.04 16.25
N LEU A 119 -4.49 -1.80 15.60
CA LEU A 119 -5.85 -1.34 15.27
C LEU A 119 -6.67 -1.07 16.54
N GLY A 120 -7.14 0.17 16.66
CA GLY A 120 -7.90 0.64 17.82
C GLY A 120 -9.41 0.59 17.59
N GLN A 121 -10.18 1.06 18.59
CA GLN A 121 -11.63 1.14 18.45
C GLN A 121 -12.04 2.15 17.37
N ARG A 122 -13.18 1.88 16.72
CA ARG A 122 -13.74 2.73 15.64
C ARG A 122 -12.72 3.00 14.52
N SER A 123 -11.84 2.03 14.26
CA SER A 123 -10.90 2.10 13.14
C SER A 123 -11.35 1.20 12.00
N ARG A 124 -10.93 1.55 10.80
CA ARG A 124 -11.03 0.70 9.60
C ARG A 124 -9.64 0.54 9.02
N CYS A 125 -9.34 -0.64 8.50
CA CYS A 125 -8.04 -0.93 7.92
C CYS A 125 -8.21 -1.56 6.54
N VAL A 126 -7.43 -1.09 5.57
CA VAL A 126 -7.31 -1.71 4.26
C VAL A 126 -5.84 -2.05 4.04
N ILE A 127 -5.60 -3.30 3.64
CA ILE A 127 -4.26 -3.80 3.33
C ILE A 127 -4.23 -4.11 1.84
N THR A 128 -3.38 -3.42 1.10
CA THR A 128 -3.21 -3.59 -0.35
C THR A 128 -1.87 -4.24 -0.66
N GLY A 129 -1.84 -5.05 -1.72
CA GLY A 129 -0.63 -5.72 -2.16
C GLY A 129 -0.84 -6.58 -3.40
N ASP A 130 0.27 -6.90 -4.06
CA ASP A 130 0.36 -7.79 -5.20
C ASP A 130 1.19 -9.03 -4.81
N PRO A 131 0.55 -10.19 -4.58
CA PRO A 131 1.24 -11.42 -4.20
C PRO A 131 2.33 -11.89 -5.19
N THR A 132 2.32 -11.40 -6.43
CA THR A 132 3.30 -11.77 -7.47
C THR A 132 4.56 -10.90 -7.46
N GLN A 133 4.57 -9.80 -6.71
CA GLN A 133 5.65 -8.80 -6.67
C GLN A 133 6.27 -8.72 -5.26
N VAL A 134 6.76 -9.85 -4.76
CA VAL A 134 7.44 -9.91 -3.46
C VAL A 134 8.90 -9.49 -3.64
N ASP A 135 9.27 -8.36 -3.07
CA ASP A 135 10.63 -7.80 -3.10
C ASP A 135 11.45 -8.20 -1.86
N LEU A 136 10.90 -9.04 -0.98
CA LEU A 136 11.59 -9.54 0.20
C LEU A 136 12.76 -10.46 -0.18
N PRO A 137 13.85 -10.48 0.62
CA PRO A 137 14.90 -11.47 0.48
C PRO A 137 14.32 -12.90 0.48
N LYS A 138 14.86 -13.78 -0.38
CA LYS A 138 14.34 -15.14 -0.65
C LYS A 138 14.10 -16.03 0.58
N HIS A 139 14.71 -15.71 1.71
CA HIS A 139 14.60 -16.47 2.97
C HIS A 139 13.50 -15.95 3.91
N ARG A 140 12.81 -14.87 3.56
CA ARG A 140 11.72 -14.29 4.37
C ARG A 140 10.38 -14.53 3.71
N SER A 141 9.47 -15.16 4.46
CA SER A 141 8.07 -15.28 4.08
C SER A 141 7.37 -13.92 4.16
N SER A 142 6.52 -13.63 3.18
CA SER A 142 5.69 -12.43 3.22
C SER A 142 4.60 -12.57 4.29
N GLY A 143 4.48 -11.53 5.13
CA GLY A 143 3.42 -11.42 6.13
C GLY A 143 2.03 -11.33 5.51
N LEU A 144 1.91 -10.88 4.25
CA LEU A 144 0.63 -10.89 3.53
C LEU A 144 0.10 -12.31 3.31
N PHE A 145 0.96 -13.25 2.87
CA PHE A 145 0.55 -14.65 2.68
C PHE A 145 0.13 -15.31 3.98
N GLU A 146 0.90 -15.09 5.06
CA GLU A 146 0.57 -15.61 6.38
C GLU A 146 -0.75 -15.05 6.89
N ALA A 147 -0.97 -13.73 6.77
CA ALA A 147 -2.21 -13.08 7.19
C ALA A 147 -3.43 -13.63 6.45
N ILE A 148 -3.33 -13.88 5.13
CA ILE A 148 -4.41 -14.53 4.36
C ILE A 148 -4.73 -15.90 4.94
N SER A 149 -3.72 -16.71 5.26
CA SER A 149 -3.95 -18.04 5.80
C SER A 149 -4.53 -18.00 7.22
N ALA A 150 -3.98 -17.15 8.09
CA ALA A 150 -4.31 -17.08 9.51
C ALA A 150 -5.65 -16.41 9.79
N LEU A 151 -6.05 -15.43 8.97
CA LEU A 151 -7.21 -14.56 9.24
C LEU A 151 -8.49 -14.98 8.52
N LYS A 152 -8.47 -16.07 7.73
CA LYS A 152 -9.63 -16.59 6.98
C LYS A 152 -10.90 -16.79 7.81
N SER A 153 -10.76 -17.20 9.07
CA SER A 153 -11.89 -17.48 9.97
C SER A 153 -12.23 -16.31 10.90
N VAL A 154 -11.55 -15.17 10.79
CA VAL A 154 -11.74 -14.03 11.69
C VAL A 154 -12.91 -13.17 11.19
N SER A 155 -13.96 -13.07 11.99
CA SER A 155 -15.11 -12.20 11.69
C SER A 155 -14.69 -10.74 11.59
N GLY A 156 -15.25 -10.03 10.61
CA GLY A 156 -14.95 -8.62 10.35
C GLY A 156 -13.75 -8.38 9.43
N ILE A 157 -13.10 -9.45 8.94
CA ILE A 157 -12.04 -9.37 7.92
C ILE A 157 -12.59 -9.89 6.59
N CYS A 158 -12.35 -9.14 5.52
CA CYS A 158 -12.74 -9.50 4.17
C CYS A 158 -11.52 -9.51 3.24
N PHE A 159 -11.48 -10.47 2.32
CA PHE A 159 -10.46 -10.59 1.30
C PHE A 159 -11.06 -10.24 -0.06
N CYS A 160 -10.56 -9.18 -0.69
CA CYS A 160 -10.96 -8.79 -2.03
C CYS A 160 -9.82 -9.11 -3.01
N GLU A 161 -10.09 -9.93 -4.01
CA GLU A 161 -9.15 -10.31 -5.05
C GLU A 161 -9.48 -9.58 -6.35
N PHE A 162 -8.45 -9.00 -6.97
CA PHE A 162 -8.48 -8.38 -8.28
C PHE A 162 -7.64 -9.22 -9.23
N ASP A 163 -8.08 -9.34 -10.48
CA ASP A 163 -7.37 -10.06 -11.52
C ASP A 163 -6.91 -9.12 -12.65
N GLU A 164 -6.35 -9.70 -13.72
CA GLU A 164 -5.87 -8.92 -14.87
C GLU A 164 -6.98 -8.15 -15.61
N LYS A 165 -8.24 -8.57 -15.48
CA LYS A 165 -9.39 -7.92 -16.12
C LYS A 165 -9.77 -6.63 -15.43
N ASP A 166 -9.42 -6.48 -14.15
CA ASP A 166 -9.63 -5.26 -13.38
C ASP A 166 -8.58 -4.18 -13.66
N VAL A 167 -7.55 -4.49 -14.48
CA VAL A 167 -6.48 -3.55 -14.81
C VAL A 167 -7.00 -2.50 -15.80
N VAL A 168 -7.21 -1.29 -15.29
CA VAL A 168 -7.59 -0.13 -16.10
C VAL A 168 -6.33 0.66 -16.45
N ARG A 169 -5.89 0.56 -17.71
CA ARG A 169 -4.74 1.30 -18.24
C ARG A 169 -5.05 1.89 -19.60
N HIS A 170 -4.39 3.00 -19.91
CA HIS A 170 -4.44 3.59 -21.24
C HIS A 170 -4.07 2.55 -22.31
N LYS A 171 -4.73 2.59 -23.48
CA LYS A 171 -4.56 1.60 -24.56
C LYS A 171 -3.09 1.39 -24.92
N LEU A 172 -2.34 2.48 -25.12
CA LEU A 172 -0.91 2.42 -25.44
C LEU A 172 -0.09 1.63 -24.41
N VAL A 173 -0.38 1.78 -23.12
CA VAL A 173 0.36 1.07 -22.06
C VAL A 173 0.09 -0.44 -22.14
N ARG A 174 -1.15 -0.83 -22.45
CA ARG A 174 -1.51 -2.25 -22.67
C ARG A 174 -0.76 -2.82 -23.87
N ASP A 175 -0.73 -2.08 -24.98
CA ASP A 175 -0.05 -2.48 -26.21
C ASP A 175 1.47 -2.67 -25.97
N ILE A 176 2.09 -1.77 -25.20
CA ILE A 176 3.52 -1.87 -24.81
C ILE A 176 3.76 -3.11 -23.94
N VAL A 177 2.95 -3.33 -22.89
CA VAL A 177 3.10 -4.49 -21.99
C VAL A 177 2.96 -5.80 -22.77
N GLU A 178 2.00 -5.88 -23.69
CA GLU A 178 1.79 -7.06 -24.53
C GLU A 178 2.97 -7.31 -25.47
N ALA A 179 3.51 -6.27 -26.11
CA ALA A 179 4.70 -6.39 -26.96
C ALA A 179 5.90 -6.95 -26.19
N TYR A 180 6.13 -6.49 -24.96
CA TYR A 180 7.19 -7.01 -24.08
C TYR A 180 6.92 -8.46 -23.64
N ARG A 181 5.66 -8.81 -23.37
CA ARG A 181 5.26 -10.17 -23.01
C ARG A 181 5.55 -11.15 -24.14
N ILE A 182 5.13 -10.84 -25.37
CA ILE A 182 5.39 -11.65 -26.57
C ILE A 182 6.90 -11.81 -26.79
N HIS A 183 7.66 -10.71 -26.73
CA HIS A 183 9.11 -10.75 -26.91
C HIS A 183 9.79 -11.67 -25.87
N ARG A 184 9.41 -11.57 -24.60
CA ARG A 184 9.99 -12.40 -23.53
C ARG A 184 9.57 -13.88 -23.62
N SER A 185 8.36 -14.18 -24.08
CA SER A 185 7.91 -15.56 -24.30
C SER A 185 8.68 -16.23 -25.44
N ASN A 186 8.85 -15.53 -26.56
CA ASN A 186 9.59 -16.06 -27.72
C ASN A 186 11.06 -16.36 -27.35
N CYS A 187 11.69 -15.52 -26.52
CA CYS A 187 13.05 -15.74 -26.04
C CYS A 187 13.20 -16.92 -25.05
N LYS A 188 12.10 -17.37 -24.42
CA LYS A 188 12.10 -18.57 -23.55
C LYS A 188 11.94 -19.86 -24.34
N GLU A 189 11.30 -19.84 -25.50
CA GLU A 189 11.18 -21.02 -26.38
C GLU A 189 12.45 -21.29 -27.18
N THR A 190 13.39 -20.34 -27.25
CA THR A 190 14.67 -20.49 -27.95
C THR A 190 15.84 -20.95 -27.06
N LYS A 191 15.58 -21.28 -25.79
CA LYS A 191 16.56 -21.81 -24.83
C LYS A 191 16.12 -23.18 -24.33
#